data_AF-A0A2S0N3R3-F1
#
_entry.id   AF-A0A2S0N3R3-F1
#
_cell.length_a   1.000
_cell.length_b   1.000
_cell.length_c   1.000
_cell.angle_alpha   90.00
_cell.angle_beta   90.00
_cell.angle_gamma   90.00
#
_symmetry.space_group_name_H-M   'P 1'
#
loop_
_entity.id
_entity.type
_entity.pdbx_description
1 polymer ?
#
loop_
_entity_poly.entity_id
_entity_poly.type
_entity_poly.pdbx_seq_one_letter_code
_entity_poly.pdbx_strand_id
1 'polypeptide(L)'
;MESSLPTLLLQLLHGFALWLISSVHIALAMAVTLHALMKKDEVHTAVGWIGLAWLAPFGGALAYWLLGINRIGRTGVALGLREAWQSEGDLAEAFAVPDEAVDAPLGGVARVARQVTGKPLLAGNSVLPLSDGDTAYPAMLSAINAARQSVTLLTYIFHNDAVGEAFVQALASAQARGVQVRVLIDAVGSRYRPTGVLRRLRALDIPCASFLPPSFTRVLSQVNLRNHRKILVVDGAVGFTGGMNISANHWIRMQPATPVHCLHFEVRGPVVTDMQRAFATDWAFTTRERLHGAPWFAVPQSSGSVLARGVTDGPDADMDHMRQVMLGALAAARQRVRVVTPYFLPDEVILSTLQTTALRGVAVDIVLPVRSNLPLLDWAMRPQFDELLAAGCRIYLTPAPFDHAKLLVVDGAWALIGSTNWDARSLRLNFEYNIECHDAELVRALDPLIDTRIVHATPLDADELARQRLPARLRNRAVWLLSPYL
;
A
#
# COMPACT_ATOMS: atom_id res chain seq x y z
N MET A 1 -68.92 -21.95 12.18
CA MET A 1 -68.08 -20.79 12.48
C MET A 1 -67.59 -20.24 11.15
N GLU A 2 -68.46 -19.50 10.45
CA GLU A 2 -68.12 -18.90 9.16
C GLU A 2 -67.18 -17.73 9.42
N SER A 3 -65.97 -17.78 8.88
CA SER A 3 -65.05 -16.64 8.91
C SER A 3 -65.74 -15.46 8.24
N SER A 4 -65.91 -14.35 8.95
CA SER A 4 -66.50 -13.14 8.39
C SER A 4 -65.74 -12.70 7.14
N LEU A 5 -66.44 -12.17 6.13
CA LEU A 5 -65.86 -11.63 4.89
C LEU A 5 -64.57 -10.80 5.09
N PRO A 6 -64.45 -9.92 6.12
CA PRO A 6 -63.18 -9.23 6.42
C PRO A 6 -62.04 -10.15 6.87
N THR A 7 -62.33 -11.25 7.57
CA THR A 7 -61.32 -12.25 7.96
C THR A 7 -60.76 -12.99 6.74
N LEU A 8 -61.63 -13.34 5.78
CA LEU A 8 -61.24 -13.98 4.53
C LEU A 8 -60.38 -13.03 3.67
N LEU A 9 -60.78 -11.76 3.58
CA LEU A 9 -60.02 -10.73 2.87
C LEU A 9 -58.63 -10.53 3.49
N LEU A 10 -58.55 -10.49 4.83
CA LEU A 10 -57.28 -10.34 5.55
C LEU A 10 -56.36 -11.54 5.32
N GLN A 11 -56.89 -12.77 5.29
CA GLN A 11 -56.14 -13.98 4.97
C GLN A 11 -55.63 -13.99 3.53
N LEU A 12 -56.45 -13.56 2.56
CA LEU A 12 -56.04 -13.42 1.15
C LEU A 12 -54.93 -12.38 0.98
N LEU A 13 -55.08 -11.21 1.60
CA LEU A 13 -54.07 -10.16 1.59
C LEU A 13 -52.77 -10.62 2.25
N HIS A 14 -52.86 -11.36 3.36
CA HIS A 14 -51.70 -11.93 4.03
C HIS A 14 -50.99 -12.98 3.16
N GLY A 15 -51.73 -13.88 2.54
CA GLY A 15 -51.19 -14.86 1.59
C GLY A 15 -50.51 -14.19 0.40
N PHE A 16 -51.18 -13.22 -0.22
CA PHE A 16 -50.60 -12.44 -1.33
C PHE A 16 -49.31 -11.73 -0.91
N ALA A 17 -49.28 -11.13 0.29
CA ALA A 17 -48.09 -10.48 0.82
C ALA A 17 -46.94 -11.46 1.02
N LEU A 18 -47.19 -12.67 1.54
CA LEU A 18 -46.15 -13.71 1.70
C LEU A 18 -45.60 -14.19 0.35
N TRP A 19 -46.46 -14.38 -0.65
CA TRP A 19 -46.04 -14.72 -2.02
C TRP A 19 -45.20 -13.62 -2.64
N LEU A 20 -45.61 -12.36 -2.48
CA LEU A 20 -44.87 -11.21 -2.98
C LEU A 20 -43.49 -11.11 -2.31
N ILE A 21 -43.43 -11.16 -0.97
CA ILE A 21 -42.18 -11.10 -0.19
C ILE A 21 -41.22 -12.22 -0.61
N SER A 22 -41.72 -13.46 -0.73
CA SER A 22 -40.92 -14.61 -1.14
C SER A 22 -40.40 -14.46 -2.58
N SER A 23 -41.24 -13.97 -3.49
CA SER A 23 -40.87 -13.73 -4.89
C SER A 23 -39.78 -12.66 -5.00
N VAL A 24 -39.90 -11.57 -4.23
CA VAL A 24 -38.88 -10.51 -4.17
C VAL A 24 -37.56 -11.06 -3.62
N HIS A 25 -37.60 -11.87 -2.56
CA HIS A 25 -36.39 -12.51 -2.02
C HIS A 25 -35.70 -13.39 -3.05
N ILE A 26 -36.44 -14.29 -3.73
CA ILE A 26 -35.90 -15.17 -4.77
C ILE A 26 -35.30 -14.34 -5.92
N ALA A 27 -35.98 -13.28 -6.36
CA ALA A 27 -35.48 -12.42 -7.42
C ALA A 27 -34.17 -11.73 -7.02
N LEU A 28 -34.08 -11.22 -5.78
CA LEU A 28 -32.86 -10.59 -5.26
C LEU A 28 -31.72 -11.63 -5.12
N ALA A 29 -31.99 -12.81 -4.58
CA ALA A 29 -31.00 -13.88 -4.46
C ALA A 29 -30.49 -14.35 -5.83
N MET A 30 -31.38 -14.45 -6.82
CA MET A 30 -31.02 -14.76 -8.20
C MET A 30 -30.15 -13.66 -8.83
N ALA A 31 -30.50 -12.38 -8.62
CA ALA A 31 -29.69 -11.26 -9.10
C ALA A 31 -28.29 -11.26 -8.49
N VAL A 32 -28.18 -11.52 -7.18
CA VAL A 32 -26.88 -11.70 -6.50
C VAL A 32 -26.12 -12.86 -7.11
N THR A 33 -26.79 -13.99 -7.37
CA THR A 33 -26.17 -15.19 -7.95
C THR A 33 -25.59 -14.92 -9.33
N LEU A 34 -26.40 -14.34 -10.23
CA LEU A 34 -25.94 -13.97 -11.57
C LEU A 34 -24.78 -12.97 -11.50
N HIS A 35 -24.86 -11.94 -10.66
CA HIS A 35 -23.77 -10.99 -10.52
C HIS A 35 -22.50 -11.66 -9.94
N ALA A 36 -22.62 -12.51 -8.94
CA ALA A 36 -21.50 -13.20 -8.31
C ALA A 36 -20.79 -14.12 -9.30
N LEU A 37 -21.54 -14.93 -10.05
CA LEU A 37 -21.00 -15.81 -11.10
C LEU A 37 -20.26 -15.04 -12.19
N MET A 38 -20.71 -13.82 -12.52
CA MET A 38 -20.13 -13.03 -13.62
C MET A 38 -18.97 -12.12 -13.19
N LYS A 39 -18.81 -11.82 -11.90
CA LYS A 39 -17.92 -10.75 -11.42
C LYS A 39 -17.00 -11.13 -10.27
N LYS A 40 -17.13 -12.32 -9.68
CA LYS A 40 -16.24 -12.76 -8.60
C LYS A 40 -15.17 -13.70 -9.14
N ASP A 41 -13.92 -13.32 -8.93
CA ASP A 41 -12.76 -14.10 -9.38
C ASP A 41 -12.46 -15.29 -8.45
N GLU A 42 -12.85 -15.20 -7.17
CA GLU A 42 -12.65 -16.25 -6.17
C GLU A 42 -13.91 -17.08 -5.96
N VAL A 43 -13.80 -18.40 -6.18
CA VAL A 43 -14.92 -19.35 -6.06
C VAL A 43 -15.53 -19.35 -4.66
N HIS A 44 -14.70 -19.41 -3.61
CA HIS A 44 -15.16 -19.45 -2.23
C HIS A 44 -15.93 -18.18 -1.85
N THR A 45 -15.44 -17.02 -2.27
CA THR A 45 -16.11 -15.72 -2.08
C THR A 45 -17.45 -15.69 -2.83
N ALA A 46 -17.50 -16.17 -4.08
CA ALA A 46 -18.73 -16.25 -4.86
C ALA A 46 -19.78 -17.14 -4.19
N VAL A 47 -19.39 -18.36 -3.81
CA VAL A 47 -20.26 -19.34 -3.14
C VAL A 47 -20.76 -18.79 -1.81
N GLY A 48 -19.91 -18.13 -1.01
CA GLY A 48 -20.30 -17.51 0.25
C GLY A 48 -21.37 -16.43 0.08
N TRP A 49 -21.20 -15.54 -0.92
CA TRP A 49 -22.19 -14.50 -1.22
C TRP A 49 -23.51 -15.06 -1.78
N ILE A 50 -23.43 -16.07 -2.65
CA ILE A 50 -24.61 -16.78 -3.16
C ILE A 50 -25.35 -17.43 -1.98
N GLY A 51 -24.65 -18.21 -1.16
CA GLY A 51 -25.23 -18.86 0.01
C GLY A 51 -25.88 -17.87 0.97
N LEU A 52 -25.20 -16.77 1.30
CA LEU A 52 -25.76 -15.73 2.17
C LEU A 52 -27.01 -15.09 1.56
N ALA A 53 -27.02 -14.81 0.25
CA ALA A 53 -28.16 -14.24 -0.44
C ALA A 53 -29.39 -15.14 -0.44
N TRP A 54 -29.21 -16.47 -0.52
CA TRP A 54 -30.31 -17.43 -0.46
C TRP A 54 -30.79 -17.71 0.98
N LEU A 55 -29.84 -17.81 1.94
CA LEU A 55 -30.12 -18.25 3.31
C LEU A 55 -30.54 -17.12 4.26
N ALA A 56 -30.21 -15.85 3.96
CA ALA A 56 -30.57 -14.70 4.78
C ALA A 56 -31.57 -13.79 4.03
N PRO A 57 -32.89 -13.95 4.28
CA PRO A 57 -33.93 -13.17 3.60
C PRO A 57 -33.67 -11.67 3.62
N PHE A 58 -33.52 -11.07 2.44
CA PHE A 58 -33.15 -9.66 2.19
C PHE A 58 -31.78 -9.22 2.73
N GLY A 59 -31.41 -9.65 3.94
CA GLY A 59 -30.14 -9.30 4.59
C GLY A 59 -28.92 -9.75 3.79
N GLY A 60 -28.97 -10.92 3.15
CA GLY A 60 -27.87 -11.40 2.33
C GLY A 60 -27.68 -10.60 1.05
N ALA A 61 -28.78 -10.26 0.36
CA ALA A 61 -28.75 -9.39 -0.81
C ALA A 61 -28.30 -7.96 -0.46
N LEU A 62 -28.75 -7.42 0.68
CA LEU A 62 -28.31 -6.13 1.19
C LEU A 62 -26.82 -6.14 1.54
N ALA A 63 -26.34 -7.15 2.26
CA ALA A 63 -24.93 -7.30 2.59
C ALA A 63 -24.07 -7.45 1.32
N TYR A 64 -24.52 -8.22 0.34
CA TYR A 64 -23.84 -8.32 -0.96
C TYR A 64 -23.80 -6.98 -1.69
N TRP A 65 -24.90 -6.23 -1.69
CA TRP A 65 -24.95 -4.91 -2.32
C TRP A 65 -23.98 -3.92 -1.64
N LEU A 66 -23.88 -3.96 -0.31
CA LEU A 66 -22.99 -3.10 0.48
C LEU A 66 -21.51 -3.48 0.36
N LEU A 67 -21.19 -4.77 0.43
CA LEU A 67 -19.82 -5.30 0.63
C LEU A 67 -19.34 -6.24 -0.48
N GLY A 68 -20.27 -6.97 -1.12
CA GLY A 68 -19.97 -7.97 -2.13
C GLY A 68 -19.74 -7.42 -3.52
N ILE A 69 -20.38 -6.32 -3.92
CA ILE A 69 -20.16 -5.74 -5.25
C ILE A 69 -18.87 -4.93 -5.25
N ASN A 70 -17.88 -5.36 -6.04
CA ASN A 70 -16.70 -4.54 -6.32
C ASN A 70 -17.09 -3.40 -7.28
N ARG A 71 -17.43 -2.24 -6.69
CA ARG A 71 -17.76 -1.01 -7.45
C ARG A 71 -16.54 -0.15 -7.74
N ILE A 72 -15.35 -0.66 -7.41
CA ILE A 72 -14.08 -0.06 -7.77
C ILE A 72 -13.79 -0.50 -9.21
N GLY A 73 -14.66 -0.05 -10.11
CA GLY A 73 -14.55 -0.28 -11.54
C GLY A 73 -14.10 1.02 -12.17
N ARG A 74 -12.80 1.08 -12.50
CA ARG A 74 -12.21 1.82 -13.63
C ARG A 74 -13.04 3.00 -14.10
N THR A 75 -12.83 4.18 -13.51
CA THR A 75 -13.16 5.40 -14.27
C THR A 75 -12.06 5.51 -15.33
N GLY A 76 -12.38 5.25 -16.61
CA GLY A 76 -11.44 5.30 -17.74
C GLY A 76 -10.64 6.61 -17.86
N VAL A 77 -10.99 7.62 -17.07
CA VAL A 77 -10.19 8.84 -16.83
C VAL A 77 -8.78 8.53 -16.31
N ALA A 78 -8.58 7.55 -15.41
CA ALA A 78 -7.24 7.21 -14.92
C ALA A 78 -6.36 6.55 -16.02
N LEU A 79 -6.97 5.71 -16.87
CA LEU A 79 -6.32 5.11 -18.03
C LEU A 79 -5.94 6.16 -19.09
N GLY A 80 -6.86 7.07 -19.44
CA GLY A 80 -6.59 8.13 -20.41
C GLY A 80 -5.65 9.23 -19.90
N LEU A 81 -5.55 9.42 -18.58
CA LEU A 81 -4.51 10.27 -17.99
C LEU A 81 -3.14 9.58 -18.10
N ARG A 82 -3.05 8.27 -17.81
CA ARG A 82 -1.79 7.52 -17.85
C ARG A 82 -1.13 7.51 -19.22
N GLU A 83 -1.89 7.29 -20.30
CA GLU A 83 -1.37 7.39 -21.68
C GLU A 83 -0.79 8.77 -21.98
N ALA A 84 -1.40 9.85 -21.46
CA ALA A 84 -0.92 11.22 -21.65
C ALA A 84 0.38 11.53 -20.88
N TRP A 85 0.70 10.76 -19.84
CA TRP A 85 1.93 10.92 -19.05
C TRP A 85 3.08 10.05 -19.54
N GLN A 86 2.81 9.02 -20.35
CA GLN A 86 3.87 8.20 -20.94
C GLN A 86 4.81 9.06 -21.80
N SER A 87 4.30 10.05 -22.53
CA SER A 87 5.10 10.96 -23.36
C SER A 87 5.93 12.00 -22.60
N GLU A 88 5.66 12.21 -21.31
CA GLU A 88 6.44 13.14 -20.49
C GLU A 88 7.42 12.37 -19.61
N GLY A 89 8.71 12.53 -19.88
CA GLY A 89 9.78 11.77 -19.23
C GLY A 89 10.48 10.74 -20.14
N ASP A 90 10.23 10.76 -21.45
CA ASP A 90 10.97 9.96 -22.45
C ASP A 90 12.50 10.13 -22.32
N LEU A 91 12.95 11.28 -21.80
CA LEU A 91 14.37 11.52 -21.52
C LEU A 91 14.96 10.54 -20.50
N ALA A 92 14.16 10.00 -19.58
CA ALA A 92 14.60 8.94 -18.66
C ALA A 92 14.82 7.62 -19.40
N GLU A 93 14.10 7.36 -20.50
CA GLU A 93 14.27 6.15 -21.31
C GLU A 93 15.65 6.11 -21.99
N ALA A 94 16.35 7.24 -22.12
CA ALA A 94 17.76 7.24 -22.53
C ALA A 94 18.67 6.48 -21.55
N PHE A 95 18.22 6.25 -20.32
CA PHE A 95 18.90 5.46 -19.29
C PHE A 95 18.31 4.05 -19.15
N ALA A 96 17.38 3.67 -20.03
CA ALA A 96 16.81 2.33 -20.03
C ALA A 96 17.87 1.29 -20.34
N VAL A 97 17.95 0.25 -19.51
CA VAL A 97 18.79 -0.92 -19.74
C VAL A 97 17.95 -2.15 -20.06
N PRO A 98 18.49 -3.10 -20.85
CA PRO A 98 17.84 -4.40 -21.04
C PRO A 98 17.72 -5.14 -19.71
N ASP A 99 16.73 -6.04 -19.59
CA ASP A 99 16.52 -6.83 -18.37
C ASP A 99 17.71 -7.78 -18.12
N GLU A 100 18.44 -8.13 -19.18
CA GLU A 100 19.69 -8.91 -19.17
C GLU A 100 20.86 -8.19 -18.50
N ALA A 101 20.75 -6.89 -18.21
CA ALA A 101 21.74 -6.17 -17.41
C ALA A 101 21.75 -6.64 -15.94
N VAL A 102 20.74 -7.40 -15.52
CA VAL A 102 20.65 -8.01 -14.19
C VAL A 102 21.06 -9.48 -14.28
N ASP A 103 22.04 -9.87 -13.46
CA ASP A 103 22.52 -11.25 -13.39
C ASP A 103 21.42 -12.24 -12.98
N ALA A 104 21.52 -13.47 -13.50
CA ALA A 104 20.65 -14.56 -13.09
C ALA A 104 20.89 -14.94 -11.62
N PRO A 105 19.84 -15.27 -10.83
CA PRO A 105 18.45 -15.48 -11.26
C PRO A 105 17.57 -14.22 -11.30
N LEU A 106 18.08 -13.08 -10.81
CA LEU A 106 17.28 -11.88 -10.57
C LEU A 106 16.83 -11.17 -11.86
N GLY A 107 17.46 -11.45 -13.02
CA GLY A 107 16.96 -11.00 -14.32
C GLY A 107 15.52 -11.47 -14.64
N GLY A 108 15.07 -12.58 -14.05
CA GLY A 108 13.67 -13.00 -14.14
C GLY A 108 12.71 -12.03 -13.44
N VAL A 109 13.13 -11.46 -12.31
CA VAL A 109 12.36 -10.47 -11.54
C VAL A 109 12.23 -9.18 -12.34
N ALA A 110 13.35 -8.70 -12.90
CA ALA A 110 13.39 -7.52 -13.77
C ALA A 110 12.38 -7.63 -14.93
N ARG A 111 12.30 -8.82 -15.55
CA ARG A 111 11.37 -9.11 -16.64
C ARG A 111 9.91 -9.14 -16.18
N VAL A 112 9.61 -9.81 -15.06
CA VAL A 112 8.25 -9.81 -14.48
C VAL A 112 7.80 -8.38 -14.20
N ALA A 113 8.64 -7.60 -13.51
CA ALA A 113 8.38 -6.21 -13.19
C ALA A 113 8.17 -5.36 -14.45
N ARG A 114 8.92 -5.61 -15.53
CA ARG A 114 8.76 -4.90 -16.81
C ARG A 114 7.41 -5.21 -17.44
N GLN A 115 7.02 -6.48 -17.45
CA GLN A 115 5.78 -6.92 -18.08
C GLN A 115 4.55 -6.38 -17.37
N VAL A 116 4.58 -6.30 -16.02
CA VAL A 116 3.44 -5.76 -15.28
C VAL A 116 3.42 -4.23 -15.33
N THR A 117 4.55 -3.56 -15.10
CA THR A 117 4.56 -2.09 -15.05
C THR A 117 4.54 -1.40 -16.42
N GLY A 118 5.00 -2.10 -17.46
CA GLY A 118 5.27 -1.53 -18.78
C GLY A 118 6.49 -0.60 -18.83
N LYS A 119 7.31 -0.54 -17.77
CA LYS A 119 8.44 0.39 -17.65
C LYS A 119 9.79 -0.32 -17.81
N PRO A 120 10.82 0.32 -18.41
CA PRO A 120 12.17 -0.23 -18.42
C PRO A 120 12.83 -0.15 -17.04
N LEU A 121 13.94 -0.87 -16.85
CA LEU A 121 14.86 -0.62 -15.74
C LEU A 121 15.71 0.58 -16.11
N LEU A 122 15.93 1.50 -15.18
CA LEU A 122 16.72 2.70 -15.41
C LEU A 122 18.06 2.57 -14.69
N ALA A 123 19.17 2.84 -15.39
CA ALA A 123 20.49 2.94 -14.78
C ALA A 123 20.76 4.35 -14.24
N GLY A 124 21.86 4.51 -13.49
CA GLY A 124 22.34 5.83 -13.09
C GLY A 124 21.69 6.40 -11.82
N ASN A 125 21.10 5.56 -10.96
CA ASN A 125 20.42 6.04 -9.76
C ASN A 125 21.28 5.92 -8.51
N SER A 126 21.04 6.82 -7.55
CA SER A 126 21.51 6.67 -6.17
C SER A 126 20.31 6.57 -5.24
N VAL A 127 20.36 5.61 -4.32
CA VAL A 127 19.34 5.41 -3.29
C VAL A 127 20.04 5.42 -1.94
N LEU A 128 19.72 6.39 -1.09
CA LEU A 128 20.31 6.55 0.23
C LEU A 128 19.27 6.22 1.32
N PRO A 129 19.46 5.16 2.12
CA PRO A 129 18.60 4.87 3.25
C PRO A 129 18.67 5.95 4.33
N LEU A 130 17.50 6.41 4.78
CA LEU A 130 17.31 7.38 5.85
C LEU A 130 16.52 6.71 6.98
N SER A 131 17.19 6.51 8.10
CA SER A 131 16.59 5.94 9.31
C SER A 131 15.84 7.01 10.09
N ASP A 132 14.57 6.75 10.36
CA ASP A 132 13.68 7.57 11.16
C ASP A 132 13.58 9.05 10.70
N GLY A 133 12.71 9.81 11.36
CA GLY A 133 12.60 11.25 11.14
C GLY A 133 13.89 12.01 11.48
N ASP A 134 14.81 11.37 12.20
CA ASP A 134 16.10 11.94 12.56
C ASP A 134 16.99 12.23 11.37
N THR A 135 17.02 11.36 10.37
CA THR A 135 17.79 11.59 9.15
C THR A 135 16.90 12.00 7.98
N ALA A 136 15.66 11.49 7.92
CA ALA A 136 14.74 11.77 6.82
C ALA A 136 14.26 13.22 6.79
N TYR A 137 13.75 13.75 7.91
CA TYR A 137 13.14 15.09 7.90
C TYR A 137 14.14 16.21 7.60
N PRO A 138 15.37 16.23 8.16
CA PRO A 138 16.37 17.23 7.77
C PRO A 138 16.70 17.19 6.27
N ALA A 139 16.86 16.01 5.68
CA ALA A 139 17.15 15.87 4.26
C ALA A 139 15.99 16.40 3.39
N MET A 140 14.76 16.00 3.72
CA MET A 140 13.55 16.46 3.03
C MET A 140 13.37 17.99 3.14
N LEU A 141 13.49 18.54 4.35
CA LEU A 141 13.35 19.99 4.59
C LEU A 141 14.47 20.78 3.89
N SER A 142 15.70 20.27 3.91
CA SER A 142 16.82 20.88 3.19
C SER A 142 16.57 20.92 1.69
N ALA A 143 16.02 19.83 1.10
CA ALA A 143 15.66 19.80 -0.31
C ALA A 143 14.57 20.84 -0.63
N ILE A 144 13.50 20.93 0.16
CA ILE A 144 12.43 21.94 -0.01
C ILE A 144 12.98 23.36 0.09
N ASN A 145 13.90 23.61 1.03
CA ASN A 145 14.52 24.92 1.20
C ASN A 145 15.47 25.29 0.06
N ALA A 146 16.11 24.30 -0.58
CA ALA A 146 16.97 24.49 -1.74
C ALA A 146 16.22 24.54 -3.09
N ALA A 147 14.93 24.18 -3.10
CA ALA A 147 14.09 24.10 -4.29
C ALA A 147 14.08 25.42 -5.07
N ARG A 148 14.14 25.31 -6.40
CA ARG A 148 14.20 26.44 -7.35
C ARG A 148 13.04 26.52 -8.32
N GLN A 149 12.40 25.40 -8.63
CA GLN A 149 11.38 25.28 -9.67
C GLN A 149 10.08 24.69 -9.13
N SER A 150 10.15 23.54 -8.46
CA SER A 150 8.95 22.88 -7.96
C SER A 150 9.15 22.01 -6.73
N VAL A 151 8.05 21.81 -5.99
CA VAL A 151 7.94 20.82 -4.92
C VAL A 151 6.60 20.11 -5.05
N THR A 152 6.63 18.79 -5.20
CA THR A 152 5.45 17.92 -5.13
C THR A 152 5.51 17.06 -3.88
N LEU A 153 4.44 17.04 -3.09
CA LEU A 153 4.37 16.26 -1.85
C LEU A 153 3.07 15.47 -1.82
N LEU A 154 3.18 14.15 -1.74
CA LEU A 154 2.08 13.22 -1.53
C LEU A 154 2.36 12.40 -0.28
N THR A 155 1.42 12.40 0.66
CA THR A 155 1.51 11.57 1.86
C THR A 155 0.14 11.08 2.35
N TYR A 156 0.12 9.92 3.00
CA TYR A 156 -1.07 9.37 3.64
C TYR A 156 -1.47 10.18 4.87
N ILE A 157 -0.53 10.44 5.78
CA ILE A 157 -0.75 11.20 7.01
C ILE A 157 0.23 12.38 7.10
N PHE A 158 -0.34 13.55 7.38
CA PHE A 158 0.39 14.79 7.63
C PHE A 158 -0.19 15.46 8.88
N HIS A 159 0.49 15.24 10.01
CA HIS A 159 0.11 15.81 11.30
C HIS A 159 0.38 17.31 11.36
N ASN A 160 -0.39 18.02 12.17
CA ASN A 160 -0.17 19.41 12.50
C ASN A 160 0.51 19.48 13.88
N ASP A 161 1.67 18.86 13.95
CA ASP A 161 2.58 18.85 15.10
C ASP A 161 3.85 19.65 14.75
N ALA A 162 4.88 19.59 15.61
CA ALA A 162 6.13 20.33 15.37
C ALA A 162 6.85 19.95 14.06
N VAL A 163 6.77 18.69 13.64
CA VAL A 163 7.31 18.27 12.33
C VAL A 163 6.44 18.87 11.24
N GLY A 164 5.12 18.73 11.39
CA GLY A 164 4.19 19.22 10.39
C GLY A 164 4.28 20.72 10.15
N GLU A 165 4.43 21.48 11.22
CA GLU A 165 4.75 22.92 11.22
C GLU A 165 5.96 23.21 10.35
N ALA A 166 7.08 22.52 10.59
CA ALA A 166 8.33 22.74 9.86
C ALA A 166 8.14 22.51 8.35
N PHE A 167 7.41 21.46 7.96
CA PHE A 167 7.08 21.22 6.55
C PHE A 167 6.19 22.31 5.96
N VAL A 168 5.14 22.74 6.67
CA VAL A 168 4.25 23.83 6.20
C VAL A 168 5.05 25.12 6.01
N GLN A 169 5.92 25.48 6.95
CA GLN A 169 6.77 26.67 6.84
C GLN A 169 7.77 26.57 5.68
N ALA A 170 8.39 25.41 5.48
CA ALA A 170 9.33 25.19 4.38
C ALA A 170 8.62 25.31 3.01
N LEU A 171 7.43 24.71 2.88
CA LEU A 171 6.60 24.81 1.67
C LEU A 171 6.14 26.25 1.40
N ALA A 172 5.67 26.96 2.43
CA ALA A 172 5.30 28.37 2.31
C ALA A 172 6.50 29.24 1.89
N SER A 173 7.67 28.99 2.49
CA SER A 173 8.91 29.69 2.15
C SER A 173 9.33 29.40 0.71
N ALA A 174 9.17 28.17 0.22
CA ALA A 174 9.43 27.82 -1.17
C ALA A 174 8.48 28.58 -2.12
N GLN A 175 7.18 28.59 -1.82
CA GLN A 175 6.20 29.33 -2.60
C GLN A 175 6.51 30.84 -2.63
N ALA A 176 6.92 31.43 -1.51
CA ALA A 176 7.32 32.83 -1.43
C ALA A 176 8.54 33.17 -2.30
N ARG A 177 9.41 32.18 -2.59
CA ARG A 177 10.52 32.30 -3.54
C ARG A 177 10.10 32.10 -5.01
N GLY A 178 8.82 31.84 -5.28
CA GLY A 178 8.30 31.56 -6.63
C GLY A 178 8.36 30.09 -7.04
N VAL A 179 8.72 29.17 -6.14
CA VAL A 179 8.72 27.73 -6.40
C VAL A 179 7.28 27.24 -6.51
N GLN A 180 6.98 26.41 -7.51
CA GLN A 180 5.64 25.85 -7.68
C GLN A 180 5.42 24.69 -6.72
N VAL A 181 4.46 24.82 -5.80
CA VAL A 181 4.19 23.81 -4.77
C VAL A 181 2.86 23.10 -5.03
N ARG A 182 2.83 21.76 -4.95
CA ARG A 182 1.61 20.94 -5.02
C ARG A 182 1.59 19.90 -3.90
N VAL A 183 0.56 19.91 -3.07
CA VAL A 183 0.45 19.00 -1.91
C VAL A 183 -0.81 18.14 -1.98
N LEU A 184 -0.65 16.83 -2.06
CA LEU A 184 -1.74 15.86 -2.08
C LEU A 184 -1.74 15.05 -0.77
N ILE A 185 -2.88 15.02 -0.08
CA ILE A 185 -3.02 14.29 1.20
C ILE A 185 -4.22 13.35 1.11
N ASP A 186 -4.08 12.11 1.59
CA ASP A 186 -5.22 11.19 1.64
C ASP A 186 -6.34 11.70 2.57
N ALA A 187 -7.59 11.57 2.11
CA ALA A 187 -8.75 12.10 2.82
C ALA A 187 -9.10 11.38 4.12
N VAL A 188 -8.68 10.13 4.28
CA VAL A 188 -8.96 9.32 5.47
C VAL A 188 -7.83 9.48 6.48
N GLY A 189 -6.58 9.48 6.03
CA GLY A 189 -5.43 9.84 6.89
C GLY A 189 -5.60 11.21 7.56
N SER A 190 -6.23 12.16 6.85
CA SER A 190 -6.56 13.51 7.37
C SER A 190 -7.87 13.61 8.17
N ARG A 191 -8.73 12.58 8.22
CA ARG A 191 -10.03 12.62 8.91
C ARG A 191 -10.15 11.67 10.12
N TYR A 192 -9.44 10.54 10.16
CA TYR A 192 -9.33 9.71 11.37
C TYR A 192 -8.56 10.42 12.49
N ARG A 193 -7.68 11.36 12.12
CA ARG A 193 -7.14 12.39 13.00
C ARG A 193 -7.24 13.72 12.25
N PRO A 194 -8.26 14.58 12.50
CA PRO A 194 -8.34 15.88 11.86
C PRO A 194 -7.14 16.74 12.28
N THR A 195 -6.09 16.71 11.48
CA THR A 195 -4.84 17.42 11.79
C THR A 195 -5.02 18.93 11.57
N GLY A 196 -5.96 19.33 10.70
CA GLY A 196 -6.14 20.72 10.31
C GLY A 196 -5.08 21.22 9.32
N VAL A 197 -4.13 20.37 8.92
CA VAL A 197 -3.02 20.76 8.03
C VAL A 197 -3.53 21.24 6.67
N LEU A 198 -4.55 20.60 6.09
CA LEU A 198 -5.15 21.05 4.83
C LEU A 198 -5.76 22.45 4.95
N ARG A 199 -6.40 22.76 6.08
CA ARG A 199 -6.95 24.11 6.33
C ARG A 199 -5.81 25.13 6.38
N ARG A 200 -4.71 24.75 6.99
CA ARG A 200 -3.53 25.58 7.17
C ARG A 200 -2.77 25.84 5.87
N LEU A 201 -2.57 24.81 5.05
CA LEU A 201 -1.99 24.95 3.71
C LEU A 201 -2.85 25.91 2.85
N ARG A 202 -4.18 25.75 2.89
CA ARG A 202 -5.11 26.68 2.20
C ARG A 202 -5.06 28.10 2.74
N ALA A 203 -4.90 28.28 4.04
CA ALA A 203 -4.78 29.61 4.64
C ALA A 203 -3.49 30.35 4.23
N LEU A 204 -2.49 29.62 3.72
CA LEU A 204 -1.24 30.14 3.18
C LEU A 204 -1.24 30.14 1.63
N ASP A 205 -2.40 29.92 1.01
CA ASP A 205 -2.57 29.81 -0.45
C ASP A 205 -1.65 28.76 -1.11
N ILE A 206 -1.21 27.74 -0.36
CA ILE A 206 -0.45 26.61 -0.91
C ILE A 206 -1.44 25.68 -1.65
N PRO A 207 -1.26 25.45 -2.97
CA PRO A 207 -2.13 24.56 -3.72
C PRO A 207 -2.10 23.13 -3.16
N CYS A 208 -3.22 22.71 -2.58
CA CYS A 208 -3.35 21.41 -1.95
C CYS A 208 -4.72 20.76 -2.20
N ALA A 209 -4.72 19.44 -2.29
CA ALA A 209 -5.90 18.64 -2.57
C ALA A 209 -5.98 17.42 -1.64
N SER A 210 -7.20 16.88 -1.52
CA SER A 210 -7.46 15.66 -0.77
C SER A 210 -7.81 14.52 -1.71
N PHE A 211 -7.08 13.41 -1.64
CA PHE A 211 -7.31 12.26 -2.50
C PHE A 211 -8.53 11.45 -2.03
N LEU A 212 -9.49 11.22 -2.94
CA LEU A 212 -10.75 10.51 -2.70
C LEU A 212 -11.47 10.88 -1.38
N PRO A 213 -11.95 12.14 -1.23
CA PRO A 213 -12.72 12.53 -0.06
C PRO A 213 -13.99 11.70 0.07
N PRO A 214 -14.31 11.19 1.28
CA PRO A 214 -15.56 10.47 1.51
C PRO A 214 -16.73 11.44 1.32
N SER A 215 -17.60 11.17 0.35
CA SER A 215 -18.85 11.89 0.14
C SER A 215 -20.04 10.99 0.43
N PHE A 216 -21.17 11.58 0.84
CA PHE A 216 -22.42 10.85 1.10
C PHE A 216 -22.92 10.05 -0.12
N THR A 217 -22.53 10.46 -1.32
CA THR A 217 -22.85 9.82 -2.60
C THR A 217 -21.90 8.69 -3.01
N ARG A 218 -20.75 8.53 -2.35
CA ARG A 218 -19.76 7.49 -2.66
C ARG A 218 -19.97 6.28 -1.74
N VAL A 219 -20.19 5.12 -2.36
CA VAL A 219 -20.47 3.83 -1.69
C VAL A 219 -19.31 3.44 -0.74
N LEU A 220 -19.62 2.73 0.35
CA LEU A 220 -18.67 2.19 1.33
C LEU A 220 -17.40 1.57 0.70
N SER A 221 -17.51 0.95 -0.48
CA SER A 221 -16.38 0.39 -1.21
C SER A 221 -15.30 1.41 -1.61
N GLN A 222 -15.66 2.66 -1.91
CA GLN A 222 -14.69 3.73 -2.21
C GLN A 222 -14.05 4.34 -0.95
N VAL A 223 -14.66 4.15 0.22
CA VAL A 223 -14.05 4.53 1.50
C VAL A 223 -12.83 3.65 1.80
N ASN A 224 -12.78 2.43 1.26
CA ASN A 224 -11.61 1.56 1.43
C ASN A 224 -10.42 1.93 0.53
N LEU A 225 -10.62 2.74 -0.52
CA LEU A 225 -9.55 3.14 -1.43
C LEU A 225 -8.71 4.29 -0.90
N ARG A 226 -7.45 4.04 -0.53
CA ARG A 226 -6.61 5.04 0.12
C ARG A 226 -5.31 5.24 -0.62
N ASN A 227 -4.87 6.49 -0.74
CA ASN A 227 -3.54 6.75 -1.27
C ASN A 227 -2.52 6.61 -0.14
N HIS A 228 -1.83 5.47 -0.13
CA HIS A 228 -0.85 5.15 0.89
C HIS A 228 0.59 5.44 0.43
N ARG A 229 0.76 5.99 -0.78
CA ARG A 229 2.05 6.46 -1.29
C ARG A 229 2.60 7.59 -0.40
N LYS A 230 3.92 7.65 -0.31
CA LYS A 230 4.67 8.71 0.37
C LYS A 230 5.76 9.14 -0.58
N ILE A 231 5.54 10.24 -1.29
CA ILE A 231 6.40 10.72 -2.37
C ILE A 231 6.61 12.22 -2.16
N LEU A 232 7.87 12.64 -2.08
CA LEU A 232 8.27 14.04 -2.21
C LEU A 232 9.21 14.13 -3.40
N VAL A 233 8.94 15.01 -4.37
CA VAL A 233 9.89 15.31 -5.44
C VAL A 233 10.17 16.81 -5.44
N VAL A 234 11.44 17.16 -5.50
CA VAL A 234 11.94 18.54 -5.56
C VAL A 234 12.64 18.77 -6.89
N ASP A 235 12.21 19.81 -7.59
CA ASP A 235 12.71 20.25 -8.89
C ASP A 235 12.76 19.13 -9.94
N GLY A 236 11.89 18.11 -9.82
CA GLY A 236 11.89 16.94 -10.69
C GLY A 236 13.16 16.07 -10.63
N ALA A 237 14.09 16.34 -9.70
CA ALA A 237 15.45 15.79 -9.71
C ALA A 237 15.84 15.06 -8.41
N VAL A 238 15.25 15.42 -7.27
CA VAL A 238 15.48 14.76 -5.98
C VAL A 238 14.17 14.21 -5.46
N GLY A 239 14.11 12.90 -5.25
CA GLY A 239 12.94 12.20 -4.74
C GLY A 239 13.15 11.70 -3.32
N PHE A 240 12.05 11.59 -2.55
CA PHE A 240 12.01 10.86 -1.30
C PHE A 240 10.80 9.93 -1.25
N THR A 241 11.00 8.68 -0.85
CA THR A 241 9.92 7.71 -0.66
C THR A 241 10.24 6.68 0.42
N GLY A 242 9.24 5.93 0.89
CA GLY A 242 9.39 4.91 1.94
C GLY A 242 8.14 4.77 2.80
N GLY A 243 8.30 4.29 4.03
CA GLY A 243 7.19 3.95 4.92
C GLY A 243 6.68 5.07 5.82
N MET A 244 7.37 6.22 5.83
CA MET A 244 7.22 7.27 6.84
C MET A 244 6.09 8.25 6.53
N ASN A 245 5.26 8.54 7.54
CA ASN A 245 4.31 9.65 7.49
C ASN A 245 4.96 10.94 8.02
N ILE A 246 4.33 12.11 7.84
CA ILE A 246 4.82 13.36 8.45
C ILE A 246 4.22 13.48 9.85
N SER A 247 4.99 13.13 10.88
CA SER A 247 4.61 13.28 12.28
C SER A 247 5.82 13.26 13.23
N ALA A 248 5.72 14.01 14.33
CA ALA A 248 6.67 14.02 15.44
C ALA A 248 6.96 12.62 16.03
N ASN A 249 6.06 11.66 15.88
CA ASN A 249 6.27 10.28 16.36
C ASN A 249 7.47 9.57 15.69
N HIS A 250 7.85 9.95 14.48
CA HIS A 250 9.03 9.41 13.81
C HIS A 250 10.31 10.15 14.18
N TRP A 251 10.23 11.27 14.90
CA TRP A 251 11.39 12.09 15.24
C TRP A 251 12.01 11.60 16.56
N ILE A 252 12.74 10.48 16.54
CA ILE A 252 13.16 9.75 17.76
C ILE A 252 13.99 10.62 18.71
N ARG A 253 14.87 11.51 18.21
CA ARG A 253 15.64 12.44 19.06
C ARG A 253 14.77 13.39 19.89
N MET A 254 13.51 13.64 19.49
CA MET A 254 12.56 14.46 20.24
C MET A 254 11.88 13.69 21.39
N GLN A 255 12.21 12.39 21.56
CA GLN A 255 11.63 11.51 22.58
C GLN A 255 10.10 11.55 22.60
N PRO A 256 9.42 11.30 21.45
CA PRO A 256 7.97 11.35 21.39
C PRO A 256 7.34 10.30 22.32
N ALA A 257 6.16 10.60 22.85
CA ALA A 257 5.43 9.70 23.76
C ALA A 257 5.12 8.33 23.14
N THR A 258 4.95 8.29 21.81
CA THR A 258 4.75 7.05 21.03
C THR A 258 5.74 7.03 19.87
N PRO A 259 7.00 6.62 20.08
CA PRO A 259 8.00 6.58 19.02
C PRO A 259 7.63 5.51 17.99
N VAL A 260 7.96 5.79 16.72
CA VAL A 260 7.74 4.86 15.61
C VAL A 260 8.99 4.83 14.73
N HIS A 261 9.66 3.68 14.71
CA HIS A 261 10.76 3.45 13.79
C HIS A 261 10.25 3.32 12.35
N CYS A 262 11.01 3.79 11.38
CA CYS A 262 10.70 3.64 9.98
C CYS A 262 11.92 3.83 9.09
N LEU A 263 11.80 3.45 7.81
CA LEU A 263 12.76 3.74 6.77
C LEU A 263 12.15 4.64 5.70
N HIS A 264 12.94 5.62 5.30
CA HIS A 264 12.71 6.46 4.13
C HIS A 264 13.97 6.45 3.26
N PHE A 265 13.88 6.95 2.04
CA PHE A 265 14.98 6.89 1.09
C PHE A 265 15.07 8.21 0.34
N GLU A 266 16.26 8.81 0.29
CA GLU A 266 16.57 9.84 -0.71
C GLU A 266 16.97 9.16 -2.01
N VAL A 267 16.39 9.62 -3.10
CA VAL A 267 16.53 9.04 -4.43
C VAL A 267 16.95 10.13 -5.39
N ARG A 268 18.01 9.88 -6.15
CA ARG A 268 18.45 10.73 -7.26
C ARG A 268 18.67 9.87 -8.48
N GLY A 269 18.61 10.52 -9.63
CA GLY A 269 18.79 9.87 -10.92
C GLY A 269 17.49 9.69 -11.69
N PRO A 270 17.56 8.98 -12.84
CA PRO A 270 16.43 8.85 -13.75
C PRO A 270 15.14 8.28 -13.16
N VAL A 271 15.21 7.44 -12.12
CA VAL A 271 14.03 6.85 -11.46
C VAL A 271 13.16 7.89 -10.75
N VAL A 272 13.67 9.09 -10.46
CA VAL A 272 12.86 10.20 -9.91
C VAL A 272 11.75 10.60 -10.89
N THR A 273 11.93 10.41 -12.20
CA THR A 273 10.88 10.61 -13.20
C THR A 273 9.68 9.69 -12.96
N ASP A 274 9.89 8.44 -12.55
CA ASP A 274 8.79 7.52 -12.20
C ASP A 274 8.03 7.98 -10.95
N MET A 275 8.75 8.51 -9.95
CA MET A 275 8.16 9.08 -8.74
C MET A 275 7.27 10.28 -9.09
N GLN A 276 7.80 11.18 -9.92
CA GLN A 276 7.08 12.36 -10.38
C GLN A 276 5.85 12.00 -11.24
N ARG A 277 5.95 11.00 -12.12
CA ARG A 277 4.82 10.48 -12.91
C ARG A 277 3.70 9.93 -12.02
N ALA A 278 4.05 9.19 -10.97
CA ALA A 278 3.07 8.69 -10.01
C ALA A 278 2.34 9.85 -9.30
N PHE A 279 3.09 10.87 -8.84
CA PHE A 279 2.50 12.07 -8.26
C PHE A 279 1.59 12.81 -9.25
N ALA A 280 2.09 13.10 -10.46
CA ALA A 280 1.38 13.89 -11.47
C ALA A 280 0.07 13.21 -11.90
N THR A 281 0.07 11.88 -11.98
CA THR A 281 -1.12 11.08 -12.26
C THR A 281 -2.17 11.24 -11.16
N ASP A 282 -1.77 11.07 -9.90
CA ASP A 282 -2.68 11.20 -8.75
C ASP A 282 -3.19 12.64 -8.59
N TRP A 283 -2.34 13.62 -8.85
CA TRP A 283 -2.68 15.04 -8.84
C TRP A 283 -3.71 15.37 -9.91
N ALA A 284 -3.47 14.95 -11.16
CA ALA A 284 -4.39 15.19 -12.28
C ALA A 284 -5.72 14.45 -12.11
N PHE A 285 -5.69 13.24 -11.57
CA PHE A 285 -6.91 12.52 -11.22
C PHE A 285 -7.74 13.29 -10.18
N THR A 286 -7.08 13.87 -9.17
CA THR A 286 -7.75 14.56 -8.06
C THR A 286 -8.21 15.97 -8.42
N THR A 287 -7.39 16.74 -9.12
CA THR A 287 -7.58 18.19 -9.30
C THR A 287 -7.91 18.59 -10.73
N ARG A 288 -7.75 17.67 -11.69
CA ARG A 288 -7.80 17.94 -13.14
C ARG A 288 -6.69 18.85 -13.68
N GLU A 289 -5.81 19.37 -12.83
CA GLU A 289 -4.61 20.07 -13.25
C GLU A 289 -3.56 19.06 -13.72
N ARG A 290 -2.98 19.30 -14.90
CA ARG A 290 -1.87 18.51 -15.40
C ARG A 290 -0.57 19.29 -15.26
N LEU A 291 0.38 18.70 -14.54
CA LEU A 291 1.72 19.23 -14.29
C LEU A 291 2.70 18.84 -15.40
N HIS A 292 3.00 19.73 -16.34
CA HIS A 292 3.78 19.40 -17.54
C HIS A 292 5.09 20.20 -17.66
N GLY A 293 6.08 19.59 -18.33
CA GLY A 293 7.33 20.26 -18.73
C GLY A 293 8.39 20.42 -17.64
N ALA A 294 9.41 21.22 -17.97
CA ALA A 294 10.68 21.34 -17.26
C ALA A 294 10.59 21.66 -15.74
N PRO A 295 9.61 22.47 -15.24
CA PRO A 295 9.53 22.72 -13.80
C PRO A 295 9.24 21.46 -12.98
N TRP A 296 8.54 20.49 -13.57
CA TRP A 296 8.10 19.27 -12.88
C TRP A 296 8.96 18.06 -13.25
N PHE A 297 9.42 17.99 -14.50
CA PHE A 297 10.27 16.93 -15.02
C PHE A 297 11.63 17.50 -15.43
N ALA A 298 12.63 17.31 -14.57
CA ALA A 298 14.00 17.67 -14.89
C ALA A 298 14.56 16.74 -15.97
N VAL A 299 15.57 17.23 -16.68
CA VAL A 299 16.41 16.37 -17.54
C VAL A 299 17.17 15.41 -16.62
N PRO A 300 16.97 14.08 -16.75
CA PRO A 300 17.62 13.12 -15.89
C PRO A 300 19.14 13.16 -15.99
N GLN A 301 19.81 13.02 -14.85
CA GLN A 301 21.27 12.91 -14.76
C GLN A 301 21.64 11.65 -13.99
N SER A 302 22.71 10.98 -14.41
CA SER A 302 23.25 9.87 -13.63
C SER A 302 23.81 10.37 -12.31
N SER A 303 23.56 9.63 -11.23
CA SER A 303 23.93 9.96 -9.85
C SER A 303 24.47 8.78 -9.05
N GLY A 304 24.49 7.57 -9.62
CA GLY A 304 24.98 6.36 -8.97
C GLY A 304 24.92 5.13 -9.88
N SER A 305 25.12 3.94 -9.31
CA SER A 305 25.15 2.66 -10.04
C SER A 305 23.82 1.90 -10.02
N VAL A 306 22.86 2.30 -9.17
CA VAL A 306 21.67 1.49 -8.89
C VAL A 306 20.79 1.40 -10.13
N LEU A 307 20.50 0.16 -10.55
CA LEU A 307 19.44 -0.10 -11.53
C LEU A 307 18.11 -0.09 -10.79
N ALA A 308 17.20 0.79 -11.19
CA ALA A 308 15.95 1.00 -10.45
C ALA A 308 14.74 1.19 -11.35
N ARG A 309 13.56 0.87 -10.81
CA ARG A 309 12.26 1.12 -11.46
C ARG A 309 11.21 1.45 -10.41
N GLY A 310 10.38 2.45 -10.70
CA GLY A 310 9.24 2.79 -9.86
C GLY A 310 8.03 1.89 -10.14
N VAL A 311 7.63 1.12 -9.13
CA VAL A 311 6.51 0.18 -9.17
C VAL A 311 5.31 0.81 -8.45
N THR A 312 4.29 1.20 -9.23
CA THR A 312 2.98 1.59 -8.72
C THR A 312 2.09 0.36 -8.58
N ASP A 313 1.27 0.35 -7.53
CA ASP A 313 0.22 -0.64 -7.32
C ASP A 313 -1.06 0.08 -6.87
N GLY A 314 -2.21 -0.49 -7.19
CA GLY A 314 -3.48 0.07 -6.79
C GLY A 314 -4.68 -0.59 -7.47
N PRO A 315 -5.90 -0.35 -6.97
CA PRO A 315 -7.13 -0.91 -7.54
C PRO A 315 -7.58 -0.13 -8.79
N ASP A 316 -6.67 0.00 -9.75
CA ASP A 316 -6.85 0.67 -11.02
C ASP A 316 -6.21 -0.15 -12.16
N ALA A 317 -5.47 0.48 -13.05
CA ALA A 317 -4.72 -0.22 -14.09
C ALA A 317 -3.46 -0.92 -13.55
N ASP A 318 -3.00 -0.57 -12.34
CA ASP A 318 -1.81 -1.13 -11.68
C ASP A 318 -2.12 -2.31 -10.75
N MET A 319 -3.31 -2.89 -10.84
CA MET A 319 -3.71 -3.96 -9.94
C MET A 319 -2.76 -5.15 -10.03
N ASP A 320 -2.36 -5.69 -8.87
CA ASP A 320 -1.45 -6.83 -8.70
C ASP A 320 0.01 -6.61 -9.12
N HIS A 321 0.43 -5.42 -9.53
CA HIS A 321 1.82 -5.17 -9.91
C HIS A 321 2.79 -5.53 -8.79
N MET A 322 2.53 -5.04 -7.57
CA MET A 322 3.40 -5.31 -6.43
C MET A 322 3.43 -6.81 -6.10
N ARG A 323 2.25 -7.44 -6.12
CA ARG A 323 2.10 -8.87 -5.84
C ARG A 323 2.93 -9.71 -6.82
N GLN A 324 2.87 -9.41 -8.11
CA GLN A 324 3.64 -10.13 -9.14
C GLN A 324 5.15 -9.94 -8.99
N VAL A 325 5.61 -8.71 -8.70
CA VAL A 325 7.03 -8.43 -8.45
C VAL A 325 7.54 -9.20 -7.22
N MET A 326 6.77 -9.18 -6.13
CA MET A 326 7.10 -9.95 -4.92
C MET A 326 7.17 -11.46 -5.21
N LEU A 327 6.19 -12.02 -5.92
CA LEU A 327 6.19 -13.44 -6.30
C LEU A 327 7.38 -13.80 -7.19
N GLY A 328 7.70 -12.95 -8.17
CA GLY A 328 8.88 -13.12 -9.02
C GLY A 328 10.18 -13.16 -8.21
N ALA A 329 10.33 -12.24 -7.25
CA ALA A 329 11.49 -12.18 -6.37
C ALA A 329 11.62 -13.41 -5.46
N LEU A 330 10.52 -13.84 -4.83
CA LEU A 330 10.51 -15.05 -4.01
C LEU A 330 10.83 -16.30 -4.85
N ALA A 331 10.25 -16.40 -6.05
CA ALA A 331 10.52 -17.49 -6.96
C ALA A 331 11.99 -17.53 -7.41
N ALA A 332 12.62 -16.37 -7.63
CA ALA A 332 14.02 -16.25 -8.05
C ALA A 332 15.04 -16.48 -6.91
N ALA A 333 14.64 -16.31 -5.65
CA ALA A 333 15.54 -16.36 -4.49
C ALA A 333 16.30 -17.71 -4.38
N ARG A 334 17.62 -17.63 -4.14
CA ARG A 334 18.53 -18.79 -4.04
C ARG A 334 19.20 -18.94 -2.68
N GLN A 335 19.42 -17.85 -1.96
CA GLN A 335 20.20 -17.85 -0.72
C GLN A 335 19.40 -17.33 0.46
N ARG A 336 18.83 -16.13 0.36
CA ARG A 336 18.16 -15.47 1.49
C ARG A 336 17.07 -14.52 1.03
N VAL A 337 15.94 -14.56 1.73
CA VAL A 337 14.85 -13.57 1.66
C VAL A 337 14.72 -12.94 3.03
N ARG A 338 14.67 -11.62 3.10
CA ARG A 338 14.39 -10.90 4.35
C ARG A 338 13.28 -9.89 4.16
N VAL A 339 12.29 -9.95 5.03
CA VAL A 339 11.12 -9.08 5.04
C VAL A 339 11.11 -8.31 6.34
N VAL A 340 10.96 -6.98 6.26
CA VAL A 340 10.62 -6.12 7.40
C VAL A 340 9.30 -5.43 7.05
N THR A 341 8.28 -5.64 7.86
CA THR A 341 6.95 -5.05 7.66
C THR A 341 6.22 -4.87 9.00
N PRO A 342 5.41 -3.81 9.19
CA PRO A 342 4.60 -3.66 10.40
C PRO A 342 3.46 -4.67 10.47
N TYR A 343 2.93 -5.04 9.30
CA TYR A 343 1.78 -5.92 9.16
C TYR A 343 2.10 -6.97 8.10
N PHE A 344 1.88 -8.22 8.47
CA PHE A 344 2.17 -9.38 7.68
C PHE A 344 0.93 -10.24 7.70
N LEU A 345 0.04 -10.03 6.75
CA LEU A 345 -1.19 -10.77 6.49
C LEU A 345 -1.33 -10.99 4.97
N PRO A 346 -0.32 -11.62 4.33
CA PRO A 346 -0.32 -11.82 2.89
C PRO A 346 -1.45 -12.75 2.45
N ASP A 347 -1.74 -12.78 1.14
CA ASP A 347 -2.65 -13.76 0.59
C ASP A 347 -2.05 -15.18 0.57
N GLU A 348 -2.90 -16.16 0.28
CA GLU A 348 -2.52 -17.58 0.23
C GLU A 348 -1.42 -17.87 -0.81
N VAL A 349 -1.38 -17.10 -1.90
CA VAL A 349 -0.39 -17.27 -2.97
C VAL A 349 1.00 -16.86 -2.49
N ILE A 350 1.13 -15.68 -1.87
CA ILE A 350 2.40 -15.24 -1.27
C ILE A 350 2.79 -16.18 -0.12
N LEU A 351 1.85 -16.59 0.74
CA LEU A 351 2.11 -17.50 1.85
C LEU A 351 2.70 -18.83 1.35
N SER A 352 2.05 -19.46 0.37
CA SER A 352 2.50 -20.73 -0.24
C SER A 352 3.84 -20.57 -0.95
N THR A 353 4.09 -19.41 -1.55
CA THR A 353 5.35 -19.11 -2.22
C THR A 353 6.50 -18.95 -1.23
N LEU A 354 6.26 -18.31 -0.07
CA LEU A 354 7.24 -18.23 1.02
C LEU A 354 7.55 -19.61 1.58
N GLN A 355 6.53 -20.43 1.85
CA GLN A 355 6.71 -21.81 2.30
C GLN A 355 7.56 -22.60 1.31
N THR A 356 7.21 -22.54 0.03
CA THR A 356 7.98 -23.21 -1.04
C THR A 356 9.42 -22.68 -1.08
N THR A 357 9.62 -21.37 -0.94
CA THR A 357 10.95 -20.74 -0.91
C THR A 357 11.79 -21.29 0.23
N ALA A 358 11.25 -21.37 1.44
CA ALA A 358 11.93 -21.96 2.59
C ALA A 358 12.21 -23.46 2.41
N LEU A 359 11.25 -24.23 1.88
CA LEU A 359 11.41 -25.65 1.58
C LEU A 359 12.49 -25.95 0.53
N ARG A 360 12.82 -24.99 -0.35
CA ARG A 360 13.98 -25.08 -1.27
C ARG A 360 15.33 -24.92 -0.56
N GLY A 361 15.35 -24.62 0.74
CA GLY A 361 16.56 -24.35 1.51
C GLY A 361 17.00 -22.88 1.51
N VAL A 362 16.17 -21.96 0.99
CA VAL A 362 16.45 -20.53 1.05
C VAL A 362 16.14 -20.03 2.47
N ALA A 363 17.05 -19.25 3.06
CA ALA A 363 16.83 -18.67 4.38
C ALA A 363 15.78 -17.55 4.31
N VAL A 364 14.59 -17.76 4.89
CA VAL A 364 13.51 -16.77 4.91
C VAL A 364 13.40 -16.15 6.30
N ASP A 365 13.73 -14.86 6.43
CA ASP A 365 13.61 -14.08 7.67
C ASP A 365 12.45 -13.08 7.55
N ILE A 366 11.53 -13.11 8.51
CA ILE A 366 10.39 -12.20 8.59
C ILE A 366 10.48 -11.45 9.91
N VAL A 367 10.71 -10.15 9.85
CA VAL A 367 10.88 -9.26 11.00
C VAL A 367 9.61 -8.43 11.19
N LEU A 368 8.96 -8.59 12.33
CA LEU A 368 7.67 -7.97 12.69
C LEU A 368 7.76 -7.32 14.07
N PRO A 369 6.99 -6.27 14.36
CA PRO A 369 6.89 -5.77 15.72
C PRO A 369 6.10 -6.74 16.62
N VAL A 370 6.51 -6.87 17.90
CA VAL A 370 5.75 -7.65 18.91
C VAL A 370 4.33 -7.10 19.08
N ARG A 371 4.18 -5.77 18.99
CA ARG A 371 2.90 -5.06 19.07
C ARG A 371 2.84 -4.02 17.97
N SER A 372 1.81 -4.10 17.13
CA SER A 372 1.50 -3.00 16.22
C SER A 372 0.67 -1.91 16.91
N ASN A 373 0.47 -0.81 16.21
CA ASN A 373 -0.50 0.23 16.57
C ASN A 373 -1.96 -0.22 16.35
N LEU A 374 -2.21 -1.42 15.81
CA LEU A 374 -3.53 -1.96 15.49
C LEU A 374 -3.68 -3.38 16.10
N PRO A 375 -4.20 -3.52 17.34
CA PRO A 375 -4.32 -4.80 18.02
C PRO A 375 -5.09 -5.88 17.23
N LEU A 376 -6.03 -5.46 16.39
CA LEU A 376 -6.78 -6.35 15.52
C LEU A 376 -5.87 -7.05 14.50
N LEU A 377 -4.90 -6.34 13.94
CA LEU A 377 -3.91 -6.93 13.04
C LEU A 377 -3.00 -7.90 13.79
N ASP A 378 -2.54 -7.56 15.00
CA ASP A 378 -1.72 -8.47 15.82
C ASP A 378 -2.42 -9.82 16.08
N TRP A 379 -3.75 -9.83 16.16
CA TRP A 379 -4.53 -11.06 16.29
C TRP A 379 -4.72 -11.77 14.96
N ALA A 380 -4.96 -11.04 13.88
CA ALA A 380 -5.18 -11.57 12.53
C ALA A 380 -3.92 -12.26 11.96
N MET A 381 -2.73 -11.77 12.27
CA MET A 381 -1.48 -12.31 11.72
C MET A 381 -1.07 -13.66 12.34
N ARG A 382 -1.49 -13.95 13.57
CA ARG A 382 -1.02 -15.11 14.33
C ARG A 382 -1.35 -16.48 13.71
N PRO A 383 -2.55 -16.74 13.16
CA PRO A 383 -2.93 -18.08 12.70
C PRO A 383 -2.07 -18.67 11.57
N GLN A 384 -1.46 -17.83 10.74
CA GLN A 384 -0.62 -18.24 9.60
C GLN A 384 0.86 -18.47 9.96
N PHE A 385 1.29 -18.06 11.16
CA PHE A 385 2.69 -18.21 11.58
C PHE A 385 3.07 -19.67 11.79
N ASP A 386 2.15 -20.51 12.26
CA ASP A 386 2.37 -21.95 12.46
C ASP A 386 2.87 -22.63 11.18
N GLU A 387 2.23 -22.35 10.05
CA GLU A 387 2.55 -22.97 8.77
C GLU A 387 3.87 -22.46 8.18
N LEU A 388 4.21 -21.19 8.43
CA LEU A 388 5.49 -20.60 8.01
C LEU A 388 6.66 -21.19 8.80
N LEU A 389 6.53 -21.28 10.12
CA LEU A 389 7.55 -21.88 10.97
C LEU A 389 7.75 -23.36 10.62
N ALA A 390 6.66 -24.09 10.37
CA ALA A 390 6.72 -25.49 9.93
C ALA A 390 7.44 -25.68 8.59
N ALA A 391 7.33 -24.72 7.67
CA ALA A 391 8.04 -24.73 6.39
C ALA A 391 9.52 -24.31 6.49
N GLY A 392 9.99 -23.85 7.66
CA GLY A 392 11.37 -23.42 7.89
C GLY A 392 11.61 -21.91 7.79
N CYS A 393 10.55 -21.09 7.66
CA CYS A 393 10.67 -19.64 7.78
C CYS A 393 11.02 -19.26 9.23
N ARG A 394 11.77 -18.17 9.40
CA ARG A 394 12.15 -17.63 10.72
C ARG A 394 11.43 -16.32 10.95
N ILE A 395 10.65 -16.23 12.03
CA ILE A 395 9.91 -15.03 12.39
C ILE A 395 10.57 -14.40 13.61
N TYR A 396 10.91 -13.12 13.51
CA TYR A 396 11.56 -12.35 14.58
C TYR A 396 10.64 -11.21 15.01
N LEU A 397 10.34 -11.16 16.31
CA LEU A 397 9.47 -10.14 16.89
C LEU A 397 10.29 -9.04 17.58
N THR A 398 10.33 -7.85 16.98
CA THR A 398 11.07 -6.70 17.51
C THR A 398 10.34 -6.05 18.69
N PRO A 399 11.06 -5.66 19.76
CA PRO A 399 10.46 -4.96 20.89
C PRO A 399 10.01 -3.55 20.49
N ALA A 400 9.30 -2.88 21.38
CA ALA A 400 8.99 -1.46 21.21
C ALA A 400 10.28 -0.63 21.05
N PRO A 401 10.25 0.48 20.28
CA PRO A 401 9.05 1.08 19.68
C PRO A 401 8.59 0.41 18.38
N PHE A 402 7.34 0.70 17.98
CA PHE A 402 6.72 0.11 16.79
C PHE A 402 7.52 0.41 15.52
N ASP A 403 7.85 -0.62 14.74
CA ASP A 403 8.56 -0.47 13.48
C ASP A 403 7.57 -0.50 12.30
N HIS A 404 7.58 0.57 11.51
CA HIS A 404 6.73 0.78 10.35
C HIS A 404 7.51 0.74 9.02
N ALA A 405 8.74 0.22 8.99
CA ALA A 405 9.48 0.02 7.75
C ALA A 405 8.79 -1.01 6.84
N LYS A 406 8.92 -0.83 5.52
CA LYS A 406 8.52 -1.82 4.51
C LYS A 406 9.71 -2.06 3.60
N LEU A 407 10.33 -3.21 3.79
CA LEU A 407 11.58 -3.55 3.13
C LEU A 407 11.58 -5.05 2.82
N LEU A 408 11.82 -5.39 1.57
CA LEU A 408 12.09 -6.75 1.12
C LEU A 408 13.47 -6.78 0.47
N VAL A 409 14.32 -7.72 0.89
CA VAL A 409 15.66 -7.91 0.34
C VAL A 409 15.84 -9.37 -0.06
N VAL A 410 16.42 -9.62 -1.24
CA VAL A 410 16.66 -10.96 -1.78
C VAL A 410 18.11 -11.10 -2.22
N ASP A 411 18.75 -12.19 -1.80
CA ASP A 411 20.06 -12.69 -2.23
C ASP A 411 21.21 -11.66 -2.20
N GLY A 412 21.14 -10.67 -1.31
CA GLY A 412 22.21 -9.67 -1.19
C GLY A 412 22.33 -8.72 -2.39
N ALA A 413 21.39 -8.75 -3.34
CA ALA A 413 21.52 -8.08 -4.64
C ALA A 413 20.26 -7.36 -5.12
N TRP A 414 19.08 -7.72 -4.60
CA TRP A 414 17.83 -7.04 -4.93
C TRP A 414 17.11 -6.53 -3.70
N ALA A 415 16.54 -5.34 -3.78
CA ALA A 415 15.70 -4.75 -2.75
C ALA A 415 14.42 -4.15 -3.33
N LEU A 416 13.35 -4.21 -2.56
CA LEU A 416 12.09 -3.52 -2.82
C LEU A 416 11.79 -2.64 -1.62
N ILE A 417 11.77 -1.33 -1.86
CA ILE A 417 11.65 -0.28 -0.85
C ILE A 417 10.46 0.62 -1.14
N GLY A 418 9.67 1.00 -0.14
CA GLY A 418 8.54 1.89 -0.39
C GLY A 418 7.48 1.88 0.70
N SER A 419 6.22 1.95 0.27
CA SER A 419 5.06 2.13 1.15
C SER A 419 4.24 0.86 1.40
N THR A 420 4.38 -0.18 0.57
CA THR A 420 3.51 -1.38 0.61
C THR A 420 3.75 -2.26 1.84
N ASN A 421 2.72 -2.43 2.66
CA ASN A 421 2.70 -3.50 3.68
C ASN A 421 2.36 -4.85 3.03
N TRP A 422 2.64 -5.94 3.74
CA TRP A 422 2.30 -7.28 3.30
C TRP A 422 0.93 -7.70 3.82
N ASP A 423 -0.11 -6.90 3.54
CA ASP A 423 -1.50 -7.20 3.90
C ASP A 423 -2.42 -7.08 2.67
N ALA A 424 -3.56 -7.78 2.71
CA ALA A 424 -4.53 -7.82 1.62
C ALA A 424 -5.01 -6.41 1.24
N ARG A 425 -5.18 -5.52 2.22
CA ARG A 425 -5.55 -4.14 1.98
C ARG A 425 -4.51 -3.38 1.16
N SER A 426 -3.23 -3.49 1.49
CA SER A 426 -2.15 -2.78 0.81
C SER A 426 -1.93 -3.32 -0.60
N LEU A 427 -2.05 -4.64 -0.79
CA LEU A 427 -1.86 -5.30 -2.09
C LEU A 427 -3.07 -5.28 -3.02
N ARG A 428 -4.26 -4.89 -2.53
CA ARG A 428 -5.50 -4.89 -3.35
C ARG A 428 -6.27 -3.57 -3.35
N LEU A 429 -6.21 -2.79 -2.28
CA LEU A 429 -7.13 -1.67 -2.05
C LEU A 429 -6.44 -0.31 -1.92
N ASN A 430 -5.19 -0.28 -1.47
CA ASN A 430 -4.43 0.97 -1.38
C ASN A 430 -3.71 1.26 -2.69
N PHE A 431 -3.56 2.54 -3.00
CA PHE A 431 -2.55 2.97 -3.96
C PHE A 431 -1.21 2.99 -3.22
N GLU A 432 -0.25 2.22 -3.72
CA GLU A 432 1.09 2.07 -3.15
C GLU A 432 2.16 2.46 -4.19
N TYR A 433 3.37 2.73 -3.70
CA TYR A 433 4.52 3.03 -4.53
C TYR A 433 5.79 2.49 -3.88
N ASN A 434 6.50 1.64 -4.62
CA ASN A 434 7.82 1.17 -4.24
C ASN A 434 8.82 1.39 -5.37
N ILE A 435 10.09 1.27 -5.06
CA ILE A 435 11.19 1.22 -6.01
C ILE A 435 11.80 -0.17 -5.89
N GLU A 436 11.86 -0.89 -7.02
CA GLU A 436 12.73 -2.07 -7.12
C GLU A 436 14.15 -1.60 -7.44
N CYS A 437 15.13 -2.18 -6.77
CA CYS A 437 16.53 -1.83 -6.88
C CYS A 437 17.35 -3.10 -7.09
N HIS A 438 18.16 -3.15 -8.14
CA HIS A 438 19.18 -4.17 -8.36
C HIS A 438 20.56 -3.55 -8.14
N ASP A 439 21.10 -3.71 -6.93
CA ASP A 439 22.42 -3.22 -6.55
C ASP A 439 22.90 -3.90 -5.25
N ALA A 440 24.04 -4.59 -5.32
CA ALA A 440 24.57 -5.34 -4.18
C ALA A 440 25.18 -4.44 -3.09
N GLU A 441 25.62 -3.23 -3.42
CA GLU A 441 26.17 -2.27 -2.45
C GLU A 441 25.05 -1.62 -1.63
N LEU A 442 23.96 -1.23 -2.28
CA LEU A 442 22.74 -0.77 -1.62
C LEU A 442 22.21 -1.85 -0.68
N VAL A 443 22.09 -3.09 -1.16
CA VAL A 443 21.62 -4.18 -0.30
C VAL A 443 22.55 -4.39 0.89
N ARG A 444 23.88 -4.40 0.68
CA ARG A 444 24.86 -4.48 1.77
C ARG A 444 24.74 -3.33 2.78
N ALA A 445 24.28 -2.15 2.36
CA ALA A 445 23.98 -1.04 3.27
C ALA A 445 22.65 -1.23 4.05
N LEU A 446 21.71 -1.99 3.50
CA LEU A 446 20.43 -2.34 4.14
C LEU A 446 20.56 -3.51 5.12
N ASP A 447 21.48 -4.44 4.86
CA ASP A 447 21.74 -5.62 5.70
C ASP A 447 21.89 -5.27 7.19
N PRO A 448 22.78 -4.33 7.60
CA PRO A 448 22.95 -3.96 9.00
C PRO A 448 21.68 -3.41 9.66
N LEU A 449 20.81 -2.74 8.89
CA LEU A 449 19.55 -2.21 9.40
C LEU A 449 18.60 -3.36 9.78
N ILE A 450 18.60 -4.46 9.02
CA ILE A 450 17.80 -5.65 9.31
C ILE A 450 18.47 -6.45 10.44
N ASP A 451 19.78 -6.64 10.39
CA ASP A 451 20.50 -7.42 11.40
C ASP A 451 20.37 -6.79 12.79
N THR A 452 20.45 -5.46 12.90
CA THR A 452 20.21 -4.74 14.17
C THR A 452 18.83 -5.04 14.74
N ARG A 453 17.79 -5.12 13.89
CA ARG A 453 16.44 -5.49 14.32
C ARG A 453 16.39 -6.91 14.84
N ILE A 454 17.00 -7.85 14.11
CA ILE A 454 17.03 -9.27 14.46
C ILE A 454 17.78 -9.49 15.78
N VAL A 455 18.91 -8.82 16.00
CA VAL A 455 19.71 -8.93 17.24
C VAL A 455 18.89 -8.55 18.48
N HIS A 456 17.99 -7.56 18.36
CA HIS A 456 17.13 -7.13 19.46
C HIS A 456 15.77 -7.84 19.51
N ALA A 457 15.46 -8.67 18.52
CA ALA A 457 14.18 -9.35 18.40
C ALA A 457 14.16 -10.67 19.17
N THR A 458 12.95 -11.07 19.58
CA THR A 458 12.70 -12.42 20.08
C THR A 458 12.31 -13.31 18.91
N PRO A 459 13.03 -14.42 18.63
CA PRO A 459 12.58 -15.39 17.64
C PRO A 459 11.27 -16.04 18.11
N LEU A 460 10.29 -16.12 17.22
CA LEU A 460 9.01 -16.75 17.52
C LEU A 460 9.15 -18.27 17.47
N ASP A 461 8.82 -18.90 18.59
CA ASP A 461 8.85 -20.35 18.74
C ASP A 461 7.47 -20.97 18.42
N ALA A 462 7.46 -22.05 17.65
CA ALA A 462 6.25 -22.81 17.32
C ALA A 462 5.57 -23.35 18.59
N ASP A 463 6.34 -23.75 19.61
CA ASP A 463 5.78 -24.22 20.87
C ASP A 463 5.05 -23.11 21.63
N GLU A 464 5.49 -21.85 21.49
CA GLU A 464 4.79 -20.70 22.08
C GLU A 464 3.41 -20.51 21.44
N LEU A 465 3.31 -20.67 20.13
CA LEU A 465 2.03 -20.60 19.41
C LEU A 465 1.09 -21.74 19.84
N ALA A 466 1.63 -22.96 19.98
CA ALA A 466 0.86 -24.14 20.42
C ALA A 466 0.34 -24.01 21.86
N ARG A 467 1.09 -23.36 22.76
CA ARG A 467 0.71 -23.13 24.17
C ARG A 467 -0.36 -22.05 24.38
N GLN A 468 -0.81 -21.36 23.33
CA GLN A 468 -1.86 -20.35 23.46
C GLN A 468 -3.18 -20.94 23.98
N ARG A 469 -3.77 -20.28 24.99
CA ARG A 469 -5.07 -20.69 25.56
C ARG A 469 -6.17 -20.64 24.51
N LEU A 470 -7.12 -21.57 24.58
CA LEU A 470 -8.23 -21.69 23.62
C LEU A 470 -8.97 -20.36 23.33
N PRO A 471 -9.31 -19.50 24.32
CA PRO A 471 -9.98 -18.23 24.02
C PRO A 471 -9.15 -17.29 23.15
N ALA A 472 -7.83 -17.24 23.34
CA ALA A 472 -6.93 -16.42 22.53
C ALA A 472 -6.84 -16.97 21.10
N ARG A 473 -6.74 -18.29 20.94
CA ARG A 473 -6.72 -18.96 19.62
C ARG A 473 -8.02 -18.72 18.85
N LEU A 474 -9.17 -18.86 19.51
CA LEU A 474 -10.48 -18.60 18.89
C LEU A 474 -10.62 -17.14 18.47
N ARG A 475 -10.21 -16.18 19.31
CA ARG A 475 -10.20 -14.75 18.95
C ARG A 475 -9.32 -14.51 17.73
N ASN A 476 -8.08 -14.99 17.73
CA ASN A 476 -7.14 -14.77 16.63
C ASN A 476 -7.70 -15.34 15.32
N ARG A 477 -8.24 -16.56 15.34
CA ARG A 477 -8.85 -17.18 14.15
C ARG A 477 -10.13 -16.47 13.69
N ALA A 478 -10.99 -16.04 14.61
CA ALA A 478 -12.20 -15.28 14.28
C ALA A 478 -11.86 -13.94 13.62
N VAL A 479 -10.83 -13.25 14.13
CA VAL A 479 -10.35 -11.99 13.56
C VAL A 479 -9.64 -12.21 12.22
N TRP A 480 -8.90 -13.29 12.06
CA TRP A 480 -8.29 -13.68 10.78
C TRP A 480 -9.31 -13.91 9.65
N LEU A 481 -10.57 -14.26 9.95
CA LEU A 481 -11.62 -14.31 8.93
C LEU A 481 -11.92 -12.93 8.30
N LEU A 482 -11.48 -11.84 8.93
CA LEU A 482 -11.58 -10.49 8.41
C LEU A 482 -10.39 -10.08 7.53
N SER A 483 -9.39 -10.94 7.34
CA SER A 483 -8.16 -10.65 6.58
C SER A 483 -8.37 -10.00 5.21
N PRO A 484 -9.39 -10.36 4.40
CA PRO A 484 -9.62 -9.69 3.11
C PRO A 484 -9.92 -8.17 3.21
N TYR A 485 -10.25 -7.68 4.40
CA TYR A 485 -10.62 -6.29 4.68
C TYR A 485 -9.63 -5.55 5.59
N LEU A 486 -8.70 -6.30 6.19
CA LEU A 486 -7.63 -5.82 7.06
C LEU A 486 -6.39 -5.52 6.22
#